data_AF-A0A920F7E0-F1
#
_entry.id   AF-A0A920F7E0-F1
#
_cell.length_a   1.000
_cell.length_b   1.000
_cell.length_c   1.000
_cell.angle_alpha   90.00
_cell.angle_beta   90.00
_cell.angle_gamma   90.00
#
_symmetry.space_group_name_H-M   'P 1'
#
loop_
_entity.id
_entity.type
_entity.pdbx_description
1 polymer ?
#
loop_
_entity_poly.entity_id
_entity_poly.type
_entity_poly.pdbx_seq_one_letter_code
_entity_poly.pdbx_strand_id
1 'polypeptide(L)'
;MTSNWLNHFNKDVFDINLNIGASPQDAPPDSLLNTKLPFEDGLKARQEIKSWNNYHASNLWDLDELSHELGVSQVWLKDESSRFGLGSFKALGGAYAVYYVLSKLIFESTGEKDVTSTRLRSGEFGEILNNVTVVTATDGTTESLLLGEQNSLDASENLPACGS
;
A
#
# COMPACT_ATOMS: atom_id res chain seq x y z
N MET A 1 14.39 -0.30 -31.87
CA MET A 1 13.23 -1.13 -32.29
C MET A 1 12.04 -0.65 -31.50
N THR A 2 10.94 -0.40 -32.21
CA THR A 2 9.89 0.57 -31.88
C THR A 2 9.01 0.18 -30.70
N SER A 3 8.89 1.11 -29.76
CA SER A 3 8.01 1.15 -28.59
C SER A 3 6.52 1.18 -29.00
N ASN A 4 6.00 0.11 -29.60
CA ASN A 4 4.65 0.07 -30.17
C ASN A 4 3.61 -0.63 -29.27
N TRP A 5 4.05 -1.46 -28.32
CA TRP A 5 3.12 -2.25 -27.50
C TRP A 5 2.46 -1.42 -26.39
N LEU A 6 3.10 -0.34 -25.92
CA LEU A 6 2.61 0.56 -24.87
C LEU A 6 1.41 1.44 -25.27
N ASN A 7 1.05 1.48 -26.56
CA ASN A 7 0.03 2.42 -27.06
C ASN A 7 -1.41 1.86 -27.05
N HIS A 8 -1.63 0.60 -26.64
CA HIS A 8 -2.94 -0.07 -26.74
C HIS A 8 -3.82 0.07 -25.49
N PHE A 9 -3.49 1.01 -24.62
CA PHE A 9 -3.68 0.83 -23.19
C PHE A 9 -4.52 1.96 -22.59
N ASN A 10 -5.86 1.79 -22.65
CA ASN A 10 -6.75 2.52 -21.76
C ASN A 10 -8.15 1.91 -21.68
N LYS A 11 -8.60 1.62 -20.44
CA LYS A 11 -9.98 1.84 -19.97
C LYS A 11 -10.11 1.66 -18.45
N ASP A 12 -10.92 2.54 -17.87
CA ASP A 12 -11.26 2.66 -16.45
C ASP A 12 -12.48 1.78 -16.07
N VAL A 13 -12.32 0.47 -15.89
CA VAL A 13 -13.27 -0.32 -15.07
C VAL A 13 -12.53 -1.55 -14.50
N PHE A 14 -12.67 -1.80 -13.20
CA PHE A 14 -12.26 -3.06 -12.58
C PHE A 14 -13.51 -3.77 -12.05
N ASP A 15 -13.81 -4.94 -12.60
CA ASP A 15 -14.78 -5.88 -12.04
C ASP A 15 -14.02 -7.10 -11.47
N ILE A 16 -14.37 -7.49 -10.23
CA ILE A 16 -13.81 -8.69 -9.59
C ILE A 16 -14.58 -9.89 -10.15
N ASN A 17 -13.92 -10.66 -11.03
CA ASN A 17 -14.44 -11.94 -11.51
C ASN A 17 -13.81 -13.09 -10.72
N LEU A 18 -14.65 -13.87 -10.02
CA LEU A 18 -14.20 -15.09 -9.34
C LEU A 18 -13.82 -16.15 -10.40
N ASN A 19 -12.64 -16.76 -10.24
CA ASN A 19 -12.24 -17.87 -11.09
C ASN A 19 -13.03 -19.13 -10.72
N ILE A 20 -14.16 -19.35 -11.39
CA ILE A 20 -15.06 -20.50 -11.18
C ILE A 20 -14.38 -21.85 -11.54
N GLY A 21 -13.28 -21.80 -12.30
CA GLY A 21 -12.47 -22.97 -12.67
C GLY A 21 -11.30 -23.25 -11.71
N ALA A 22 -11.11 -22.45 -10.66
CA ALA A 22 -10.09 -22.74 -9.65
C ALA A 22 -10.45 -24.04 -8.89
N SER A 23 -9.48 -24.96 -8.83
CA SER A 23 -9.58 -26.19 -8.04
C SER A 23 -9.94 -25.85 -6.58
N PRO A 24 -11.06 -26.37 -6.03
CA PRO A 24 -11.41 -26.16 -4.62
C PRO A 24 -10.36 -26.69 -3.64
N GLN A 25 -9.49 -27.61 -4.10
CA GLN A 25 -8.40 -28.15 -3.30
C GLN A 25 -7.22 -27.18 -3.12
N ASP A 26 -7.06 -26.18 -3.99
CA ASP A 26 -5.92 -25.25 -4.00
C ASP A 26 -6.28 -23.84 -3.50
N ALA A 27 -7.56 -23.59 -3.23
CA ALA A 27 -7.99 -22.36 -2.57
C ALA A 27 -7.50 -22.40 -1.10
N PRO A 28 -6.76 -21.39 -0.61
CA PRO A 28 -6.54 -21.26 0.82
C PRO A 28 -7.91 -21.29 1.49
N PRO A 29 -8.10 -22.05 2.60
CA PRO A 29 -9.41 -22.17 3.22
C PRO A 29 -9.98 -20.76 3.44
N ASP A 30 -11.21 -20.51 2.99
CA ASP A 30 -11.86 -19.19 3.15
C ASP A 30 -11.81 -18.72 4.62
N SER A 31 -11.78 -19.67 5.55
CA SER A 31 -11.59 -19.43 6.98
C SER A 31 -10.24 -18.80 7.31
N LEU A 32 -9.14 -19.21 6.67
CA LEU A 32 -7.80 -18.69 6.96
C LEU A 32 -7.63 -17.27 6.42
N LEU A 33 -8.10 -17.01 5.18
CA LEU A 33 -8.06 -15.68 4.60
C LEU A 33 -8.93 -14.71 5.39
N ASN A 34 -10.19 -15.05 5.67
CA ASN A 34 -11.06 -14.16 6.46
C ASN A 34 -10.58 -13.98 7.91
N THR A 35 -9.88 -14.96 8.48
CA THR A 35 -9.29 -14.83 9.83
C THR A 35 -8.10 -13.87 9.86
N LYS A 36 -7.28 -13.83 8.81
CA LYS A 36 -6.02 -13.06 8.79
C LYS A 36 -6.12 -11.74 8.02
N LEU A 37 -7.00 -11.69 7.02
CA LEU A 37 -7.27 -10.56 6.15
C LEU A 37 -8.79 -10.38 6.02
N PRO A 38 -9.48 -9.93 7.09
CA PRO A 38 -10.91 -9.71 7.04
C PRO A 38 -11.29 -8.73 5.92
N PHE A 39 -12.31 -9.07 5.15
CA PHE A 39 -12.79 -8.25 4.03
C PHE A 39 -13.07 -6.80 4.44
N GLU A 40 -13.70 -6.62 5.61
CA GLU A 40 -14.02 -5.30 6.18
C GLU A 40 -12.77 -4.45 6.47
N ASP A 41 -11.69 -5.05 6.92
CA ASP A 41 -10.44 -4.32 7.17
C ASP A 41 -9.77 -3.91 5.85
N GLY A 42 -9.89 -4.74 4.82
CA GLY A 42 -9.49 -4.38 3.46
C GLY A 42 -10.31 -3.20 2.89
N LEU A 43 -11.61 -3.15 3.18
CA LEU A 43 -12.46 -2.02 2.78
C LEU A 43 -12.06 -0.72 3.48
N LYS A 44 -11.81 -0.76 4.80
CA LYS A 44 -11.33 0.41 5.56
C LYS A 44 -10.00 0.90 5.01
N ALA A 45 -9.05 -0.01 4.78
CA ALA A 45 -7.75 0.33 4.21
C ALA A 45 -7.89 0.99 2.83
N ARG A 46 -8.74 0.43 1.97
CA ARG A 46 -9.02 1.00 0.65
C ARG A 46 -9.65 2.39 0.73
N GLN A 47 -10.61 2.60 1.64
CA GLN A 47 -11.26 3.90 1.84
C GLN A 47 -10.25 4.95 2.31
N GLU A 48 -9.43 4.61 3.28
CA GLU A 48 -8.39 5.50 3.81
C GLU A 48 -7.35 5.86 2.74
N ILE A 49 -6.79 4.85 2.05
CA ILE A 49 -5.76 5.06 1.01
C ILE A 49 -6.28 5.92 -0.14
N LYS A 50 -7.56 5.77 -0.50
CA LYS A 50 -8.23 6.60 -1.53
C LYS A 50 -8.29 8.09 -1.14
N SER A 51 -8.24 8.40 0.15
CA SER A 51 -8.27 9.78 0.64
C SER A 51 -6.90 10.47 0.65
N TRP A 52 -5.81 9.72 0.43
CA TRP A 52 -4.47 10.27 0.43
C TRP A 52 -4.21 11.16 -0.77
N ASN A 53 -3.42 12.21 -0.56
CA ASN A 53 -3.01 13.11 -1.63
C ASN A 53 -2.32 12.33 -2.76
N ASN A 54 -2.61 12.69 -4.01
CA ASN A 54 -2.08 12.04 -5.22
C ASN A 54 -2.48 10.57 -5.40
N TYR A 55 -3.50 10.09 -4.69
CA TYR A 55 -4.08 8.79 -5.00
C TYR A 55 -4.75 8.82 -6.38
N HIS A 56 -4.35 7.88 -7.24
CA HIS A 56 -5.06 7.56 -8.48
C HIS A 56 -5.19 6.04 -8.58
N ALA A 57 -6.30 5.53 -9.12
CA ALA A 57 -6.37 4.11 -9.42
C ALA A 57 -5.25 3.78 -10.44
N SER A 58 -4.48 2.73 -10.15
CA SER A 58 -3.46 2.23 -11.07
C SER A 58 -4.12 1.43 -12.17
N ASN A 59 -3.47 1.36 -13.32
CA ASN A 59 -4.01 0.69 -14.49
C ASN A 59 -4.08 -0.83 -14.27
N LEU A 60 -5.15 -1.44 -14.76
CA LEU A 60 -5.23 -2.89 -14.98
C LEU A 60 -5.20 -3.10 -16.49
N TRP A 61 -4.20 -3.81 -16.96
CA TRP A 61 -4.03 -4.11 -18.37
C TRP A 61 -4.58 -5.48 -18.70
N ASP A 62 -5.33 -5.58 -19.79
CA ASP A 62 -5.70 -6.85 -20.40
C ASP A 62 -4.66 -7.26 -21.46
N LEU A 63 -4.20 -8.50 -21.36
CA LEU A 63 -3.12 -9.05 -22.17
C LEU A 63 -3.66 -10.20 -23.05
N ASP A 64 -4.64 -9.87 -23.90
CA ASP A 64 -5.34 -10.82 -24.79
C ASP A 64 -4.39 -11.64 -25.68
N GLU A 65 -3.36 -11.01 -26.25
CA GLU A 65 -2.39 -11.72 -27.10
C GLU A 65 -1.62 -12.78 -26.30
N LEU A 66 -1.22 -12.43 -25.07
CA LEU A 66 -0.50 -13.32 -24.17
C LEU A 66 -1.41 -14.44 -23.65
N SER A 67 -2.69 -14.16 -23.37
CA SER A 67 -3.64 -15.18 -22.94
C SER A 67 -3.86 -16.23 -24.03
N HIS A 68 -3.96 -15.81 -25.30
CA HIS A 68 -4.07 -16.69 -26.46
C HIS A 68 -2.81 -17.54 -26.66
N GLU A 69 -1.61 -16.95 -26.55
CA GLU A 69 -0.34 -17.68 -26.66
C GLU A 69 -0.18 -18.75 -25.57
N LEU A 70 -0.58 -18.43 -24.33
CA LEU A 70 -0.51 -19.33 -23.19
C LEU A 70 -1.66 -20.36 -23.14
N GLY A 71 -2.69 -20.23 -23.98
CA GLY A 71 -3.85 -21.10 -23.98
C GLY A 71 -4.72 -21.00 -22.73
N VAL A 72 -4.70 -19.84 -22.05
CA VAL A 72 -5.53 -19.55 -20.86
C VAL A 72 -6.67 -18.60 -21.22
N SER A 73 -7.68 -18.49 -20.36
CA SER A 73 -8.85 -17.65 -20.66
C SER A 73 -8.53 -16.16 -20.72
N GLN A 74 -7.83 -15.63 -19.71
CA GLN A 74 -7.49 -14.21 -19.58
C GLN A 74 -6.20 -14.04 -18.79
N VAL A 75 -5.44 -12.99 -19.10
CA VAL A 75 -4.26 -12.58 -18.34
C VAL A 75 -4.37 -11.08 -18.09
N TRP A 76 -4.40 -10.70 -16.82
CA TRP A 76 -4.42 -9.28 -16.43
C TRP A 76 -3.14 -8.89 -15.71
N LEU A 77 -2.63 -7.70 -16.00
CA LEU A 77 -1.47 -7.10 -15.33
C LEU A 77 -1.90 -5.86 -14.55
N LYS A 78 -1.76 -5.91 -13.22
CA LYS A 78 -1.95 -4.75 -12.36
C LYS A 78 -0.66 -3.93 -12.30
N ASP A 79 -0.65 -2.76 -12.95
CA ASP A 79 0.55 -1.93 -13.08
C ASP A 79 0.68 -0.92 -11.94
N GLU A 80 1.48 -1.29 -10.94
CA GLU A 80 1.76 -0.47 -9.77
C GLU A 80 3.05 0.37 -9.92
N SER A 81 3.67 0.43 -11.10
CA SER A 81 4.93 1.16 -11.32
C SER A 81 4.78 2.68 -11.11
N SER A 82 3.61 3.24 -11.41
CA SER A 82 3.30 4.66 -11.23
C SER A 82 2.72 5.01 -9.86
N ARG A 83 2.50 4.01 -8.99
CA ARG A 83 1.81 4.17 -7.71
C ARG A 83 2.48 5.25 -6.85
N PHE A 84 1.78 6.37 -6.63
CA PHE A 84 2.26 7.54 -5.87
C PHE A 84 3.61 8.11 -6.36
N GLY A 85 4.06 7.78 -7.59
CA GLY A 85 5.38 8.15 -8.09
C GLY A 85 6.55 7.35 -7.50
N LEU A 86 6.26 6.29 -6.72
CA LEU A 86 7.23 5.56 -5.89
C LEU A 86 7.85 4.33 -6.56
N GLY A 87 7.45 4.01 -7.78
CA GLY A 87 7.98 2.85 -8.49
C GLY A 87 7.47 1.49 -7.99
N SER A 88 6.68 1.41 -6.91
CA SER A 88 6.13 0.14 -6.42
C SER A 88 4.89 0.30 -5.51
N PHE A 89 4.19 -0.82 -5.28
CA PHE A 89 3.03 -0.89 -4.38
C PHE A 89 3.38 -0.96 -2.89
N LYS A 90 4.65 -1.24 -2.53
CA LYS A 90 5.04 -1.58 -1.14
C LYS A 90 4.78 -0.44 -0.16
N ALA A 91 4.82 0.79 -0.64
CA ALA A 91 4.58 1.98 0.17
C ALA A 91 3.14 2.03 0.75
N LEU A 92 2.16 1.41 0.09
CA LEU A 92 0.77 1.37 0.58
C LEU A 92 0.65 0.72 1.96
N GLY A 93 1.25 -0.46 2.11
CA GLY A 93 1.17 -1.24 3.34
C GLY A 93 1.92 -0.59 4.49
N GLY A 94 3.15 -0.13 4.23
CA GLY A 94 3.96 0.56 5.25
C GLY A 94 3.31 1.83 5.75
N ALA A 95 2.83 2.68 4.83
CA ALA A 95 2.09 3.89 5.17
C ALA A 95 0.82 3.54 5.97
N TYR A 96 -0.03 2.65 5.46
CA TYR A 96 -1.28 2.33 6.15
C TYR A 96 -1.05 1.72 7.54
N ALA A 97 0.00 0.93 7.72
CA ALA A 97 0.39 0.39 9.02
C ALA A 97 0.77 1.51 10.01
N VAL A 98 1.54 2.50 9.57
CA VAL A 98 1.87 3.68 10.39
C VAL A 98 0.59 4.44 10.77
N TYR A 99 -0.27 4.76 9.80
CA TYR A 99 -1.57 5.39 10.06
C TYR A 99 -2.36 4.61 11.13
N TYR A 100 -2.50 3.30 10.95
CA TYR A 100 -3.29 2.46 11.84
C TYR A 100 -2.75 2.46 13.28
N VAL A 101 -1.42 2.36 13.44
CA VAL A 101 -0.77 2.39 14.76
C VAL A 101 -0.95 3.74 15.43
N LEU A 102 -0.77 4.84 14.70
CA LEU A 102 -0.94 6.20 15.24
C LEU A 102 -2.41 6.46 15.63
N SER A 103 -3.36 6.08 14.80
CA SER A 103 -4.79 6.21 15.10
C SER A 103 -5.19 5.40 16.34
N LYS A 104 -4.62 4.21 16.50
CA LYS A 104 -4.84 3.39 17.70
C LYS A 104 -4.27 4.06 18.97
N LEU A 105 -3.06 4.61 18.90
CA LEU A 105 -2.44 5.32 20.03
C LEU A 105 -3.26 6.53 20.46
N ILE A 106 -3.76 7.31 19.50
CA ILE A 106 -4.63 8.47 19.76
C ILE A 106 -5.95 8.03 20.41
N PHE A 107 -6.57 6.96 19.90
CA PHE A 107 -7.78 6.41 20.49
C PHE A 107 -7.56 5.97 21.95
N GLU A 108 -6.45 5.29 22.24
CA GLU A 108 -6.11 4.87 23.60
C GLU A 108 -5.84 6.06 24.54
N SER A 109 -5.33 7.17 24.02
CA SER A 109 -4.99 8.36 24.81
C SER A 109 -6.17 9.32 25.01
N THR A 110 -7.07 9.43 24.04
CA THR A 110 -8.12 10.47 24.00
C THR A 110 -9.54 9.93 23.89
N GLY A 111 -9.71 8.68 23.48
CA GLY A 111 -11.00 8.09 23.11
C GLY A 111 -11.53 8.51 21.73
N GLU A 112 -10.80 9.34 20.98
CA GLU A 112 -11.17 9.78 19.63
C GLU A 112 -11.15 8.61 18.63
N LYS A 113 -12.25 8.43 17.91
CA LYS A 113 -12.44 7.34 16.94
C LYS A 113 -12.33 7.79 15.50
N ASP A 114 -12.54 9.08 15.22
CA ASP A 114 -12.55 9.63 13.86
C ASP A 114 -11.17 10.16 13.43
N VAL A 115 -10.12 9.38 13.69
CA VAL A 115 -8.75 9.76 13.33
C VAL A 115 -8.50 9.41 11.87
N THR A 116 -8.40 10.42 11.00
CA THR A 116 -8.08 10.28 9.58
C THR A 116 -6.63 10.66 9.31
N SER A 117 -6.01 10.15 8.23
CA SER A 117 -4.63 10.54 7.91
C SER A 117 -4.46 12.03 7.62
N THR A 118 -5.52 12.72 7.18
CA THR A 118 -5.53 14.17 6.99
C THR A 118 -5.41 14.90 8.32
N ARG A 119 -6.12 14.46 9.37
CA ARG A 119 -5.97 15.00 10.74
C ARG A 119 -4.62 14.66 11.36
N LEU A 120 -4.06 13.49 11.07
CA LEU A 120 -2.69 13.17 11.49
C LEU A 120 -1.67 14.15 10.88
N ARG A 121 -1.78 14.42 9.57
CA ARG A 121 -0.88 15.33 8.85
C ARG A 121 -1.08 16.80 9.19
N SER A 122 -2.23 17.20 9.74
CA SER A 122 -2.48 18.59 10.14
C SER A 122 -1.76 19.00 11.43
N GLY A 123 -1.15 18.05 12.14
CA GLY A 123 -0.49 18.28 13.42
C GLY A 123 -1.44 18.32 14.62
N GLU A 124 -2.72 18.02 14.43
CA GLU A 124 -3.76 18.07 15.47
C GLU A 124 -3.39 17.26 16.73
N PHE A 125 -2.69 16.15 16.56
CA PHE A 125 -2.30 15.24 17.64
C PHE A 125 -0.82 15.37 18.05
N GLY A 126 -0.16 16.49 17.73
CA GLY A 126 1.27 16.70 17.98
C GLY A 126 1.71 16.36 19.41
N GLU A 127 0.95 16.80 20.42
CA GLU A 127 1.24 16.50 21.83
C GLU A 127 1.37 15.01 22.15
N ILE A 128 0.58 14.16 21.47
CA ILE A 128 0.60 12.70 21.65
C ILE A 128 1.72 12.08 20.80
N LEU A 129 1.91 12.60 19.59
CA LEU A 129 2.74 11.98 18.57
C LEU A 129 4.21 12.43 18.60
N ASN A 130 4.54 13.52 19.29
CA ASN A 130 5.90 14.09 19.34
C ASN A 130 6.97 13.11 19.88
N ASN A 131 6.56 12.11 20.66
CA ASN A 131 7.47 11.10 21.22
C ASN A 131 7.41 9.76 20.48
N VAL A 132 6.75 9.71 19.31
CA VAL A 132 6.60 8.48 18.52
C VAL A 132 7.60 8.48 17.38
N THR A 133 8.55 7.55 17.43
CA THR A 133 9.50 7.30 16.33
C THR A 133 9.14 6.00 15.63
N VAL A 134 8.90 6.08 14.32
CA VAL A 134 8.71 4.91 13.46
C VAL A 134 10.05 4.58 12.81
N VAL A 135 10.51 3.35 12.99
CA VAL A 135 11.75 2.84 12.37
C VAL A 135 11.41 1.70 11.43
N THR A 136 11.95 1.72 10.22
CA THR A 136 11.82 0.67 9.22
C THR A 136 13.18 0.39 8.59
N ALA A 137 13.45 -0.85 8.22
CA ALA A 137 14.65 -1.25 7.49
C ALA A 137 14.21 -1.98 6.23
N THR A 138 14.52 -1.44 5.05
CA THR A 138 14.08 -2.01 3.77
C THR A 138 15.21 -2.01 2.74
N ASP A 139 15.16 -3.00 1.83
CA ASP A 139 16.11 -3.19 0.71
C ASP A 139 15.75 -2.37 -0.54
N GLY A 140 14.69 -1.55 -0.49
CA GLY A 140 14.16 -0.71 -1.56
C GLY A 140 13.11 0.30 -1.09
N THR A 141 12.46 1.00 -2.04
CA THR A 141 11.56 2.16 -1.84
C THR A 141 10.52 1.99 -0.73
N THR A 142 10.79 2.65 0.40
CA THR A 142 9.80 2.95 1.44
C THR A 142 9.75 4.46 1.57
N GLU A 143 9.06 5.13 0.64
CA GLU A 143 8.83 6.56 0.78
C GLU A 143 7.72 6.79 1.81
N SER A 144 8.02 7.67 2.75
CA SER A 144 7.13 8.06 3.83
C SER A 144 5.95 8.85 3.29
N LEU A 145 4.89 8.15 2.87
CA LEU A 145 3.64 8.76 2.39
C LEU A 145 2.86 9.52 3.48
N LEU A 146 3.14 9.26 4.75
CA LEU A 146 2.38 9.83 5.87
C LEU A 146 3.17 10.80 6.73
N LEU A 147 4.46 10.59 6.91
CA LEU A 147 5.33 11.52 7.61
C LEU A 147 6.00 12.34 6.50
N GLY A 148 5.38 13.45 6.10
CA GLY A 148 6.07 14.41 5.25
C GLY A 148 7.45 14.72 5.83
N GLU A 149 8.44 14.94 4.97
CA GLU A 149 9.83 15.29 5.31
C GLU A 149 9.92 16.49 6.29
N GLN A 150 9.68 16.26 7.58
CA GLN A 150 9.90 17.23 8.65
C GLN A 150 10.47 16.59 9.92
N ASN A 151 11.00 15.37 9.85
CA ASN A 151 11.89 14.83 10.86
C ASN A 151 13.08 14.11 10.20
N SER A 152 13.76 14.79 9.28
CA SER A 152 15.19 14.56 9.16
C SER A 152 15.81 14.91 10.50
N LEU A 153 16.19 13.92 11.29
CA LEU A 153 17.30 13.93 12.26
C LEU A 153 17.48 12.50 12.83
N ASP A 154 18.69 11.99 12.63
CA ASP A 154 19.33 10.85 13.30
C ASP A 154 18.89 9.42 12.96
N ALA A 155 19.11 9.03 11.70
CA ALA A 155 19.67 7.70 11.44
C ALA A 155 21.20 7.78 11.66
N SER A 156 21.62 7.62 12.92
CA SER A 156 23.03 7.54 13.31
C SER A 156 23.70 6.31 12.66
N GLU A 157 24.41 6.54 11.55
CA GLU A 157 25.67 5.84 11.27
C GLU A 157 26.66 6.27 12.36
N ASN A 158 26.82 5.46 13.40
CA ASN A 158 27.96 5.55 14.31
C ASN A 158 28.33 4.15 14.76
N LEU A 159 28.98 3.40 13.86
CA LEU A 159 29.81 2.28 14.27
C LEU A 159 31.15 2.87 14.74
N PRO A 160 31.60 2.59 15.98
CA PRO A 160 32.86 3.13 16.48
C PRO A 160 34.02 2.58 15.66
N ALA A 161 34.90 3.49 15.23
CA ALA A 161 36.24 3.12 14.77
C ALA A 161 36.93 2.35 15.90
N CYS A 162 37.11 1.04 15.70
CA CYS A 162 37.94 0.21 16.55
C CYS A 162 39.39 0.63 16.32
N GLY A 163 39.88 1.52 17.19
CA GLY A 163 41.30 1.81 17.33
C GLY A 163 41.90 0.95 18.44
N SER A 164 42.87 0.13 18.05
CA SER A 164 44.02 -0.25 18.87
C SER A 164 45.20 -0.49 17.94
#